data_AF-A0A3N1DAY7-F1
#
_entry.id   AF-A0A3N1DAY7-F1
#
_cell.length_a   1.000
_cell.length_b   1.000
_cell.length_c   1.000
_cell.angle_alpha   90.00
_cell.angle_beta   90.00
_cell.angle_gamma   90.00
#
_symmetry.space_group_name_H-M   'P 1'
#
loop_
_entity.id
_entity.type
_entity.pdbx_description
1 polymer ?
#
loop_
_entity_poly.entity_id
_entity_poly.type
_entity_poly.pdbx_seq_one_letter_code
_entity_poly.pdbx_strand_id
1 'polypeptide(L)'
;MSRPVGGIRRVTLALAVDIPVPGLIDLPPFDRTLWNDAEPGLRTGVLPPGVDEPDLLGAMVETVREALCAGGGPLVLALHEGLASLVDGQFRGPGLETVRDLGRARFASPCSVVISGRLFEDLRALERPVLPVQRFRPVTVGGVAAMRAHPLDWP
;
A
#
# COMPACT_ATOMS: atom_id res chain seq x y z
N MET A 1 -7.16 32.83 -23.30
CA MET A 1 -6.38 31.59 -23.12
C MET A 1 -6.48 31.18 -21.67
N SER A 2 -7.40 30.27 -21.35
CA SER A 2 -7.64 29.83 -19.96
C SER A 2 -6.63 28.76 -19.60
N ARG A 3 -5.83 29.00 -18.55
CA ARG A 3 -4.95 27.98 -17.95
C ARG A 3 -5.81 26.79 -17.52
N PRO A 4 -5.40 25.53 -17.74
CA PRO A 4 -6.07 24.42 -17.12
C PRO A 4 -5.83 24.54 -15.62
N VAL A 5 -6.89 24.83 -14.86
CA VAL A 5 -6.89 24.68 -13.41
C VAL A 5 -6.69 23.19 -13.17
N GLY A 6 -5.49 22.79 -12.75
CA GLY A 6 -5.19 21.44 -12.30
C GLY A 6 -6.15 21.10 -11.16
N GLY A 7 -7.24 20.43 -11.51
CA GLY A 7 -8.28 20.10 -10.56
C GLY A 7 -7.68 19.22 -9.48
N ILE A 8 -7.71 19.71 -8.24
CA ILE A 8 -7.45 18.88 -7.06
C ILE A 8 -8.54 17.79 -7.06
N ARG A 9 -8.22 16.63 -7.61
CA ARG A 9 -9.07 15.45 -7.46
C ARG A 9 -8.72 14.84 -6.11
N ARG A 10 -9.72 14.78 -5.23
CA ARG A 10 -9.63 14.06 -3.96
C ARG A 10 -9.48 12.58 -4.30
N VAL A 11 -8.26 12.06 -4.23
CA VAL A 11 -7.99 10.63 -4.39
C VAL A 11 -8.01 10.03 -2.99
N THR A 12 -8.83 9.01 -2.79
CA THR A 12 -9.17 8.51 -1.44
C THR A 12 -8.10 7.58 -0.88
N LEU A 13 -7.35 6.84 -1.72
CA LEU A 13 -6.40 5.84 -1.25
C LEU A 13 -5.04 5.88 -1.95
N ALA A 14 -3.97 5.97 -1.17
CA ALA A 14 -2.60 5.82 -1.61
C ALA A 14 -2.08 4.42 -1.26
N LEU A 15 -1.21 3.88 -2.11
CA LEU A 15 -0.71 2.53 -2.01
C LEU A 15 0.76 2.50 -2.40
N ALA A 16 1.56 1.73 -1.69
CA ALA A 16 2.89 1.35 -2.12
C ALA A 16 3.03 -0.16 -2.00
N VAL A 17 3.72 -0.72 -2.97
CA VAL A 17 4.09 -2.11 -2.95
C VAL A 17 5.57 -2.16 -3.26
N ASP A 18 6.34 -2.60 -2.28
CA ASP A 18 7.71 -3.03 -2.52
C ASP A 18 7.62 -4.43 -3.13
N ILE A 19 7.74 -4.50 -4.46
CA ILE A 19 7.48 -5.70 -5.25
C ILE A 19 8.81 -6.30 -5.68
N PRO A 20 9.29 -7.37 -5.03
CA PRO A 20 10.36 -8.18 -5.58
C PRO A 20 9.84 -9.21 -6.61
N VAL A 21 8.51 -9.31 -6.82
CA VAL A 21 7.89 -10.36 -7.66
C VAL A 21 7.54 -9.81 -9.06
N PRO A 22 8.24 -10.24 -10.13
CA PRO A 22 7.91 -9.84 -11.49
C PRO A 22 6.45 -10.16 -11.86
N GLY A 23 5.77 -9.20 -12.51
CA GLY A 23 4.40 -9.38 -13.02
C GLY A 23 3.28 -9.23 -11.99
N LEU A 24 3.58 -9.07 -10.68
CA LEU A 24 2.55 -8.91 -9.65
C LEU A 24 1.64 -7.70 -9.90
N ILE A 25 2.18 -6.60 -10.43
CA ILE A 25 1.40 -5.38 -10.74
C ILE A 25 0.43 -5.54 -11.90
N ASP A 26 0.66 -6.54 -12.76
CA ASP A 26 -0.15 -6.82 -13.94
C ASP A 26 -1.29 -7.81 -13.61
N LEU A 27 -1.26 -8.40 -12.42
CA LEU A 27 -2.30 -9.30 -11.94
C LEU A 27 -3.46 -8.50 -11.33
N PRO A 28 -4.71 -8.92 -11.54
CA PRO A 28 -5.80 -8.49 -10.68
C PRO A 28 -5.46 -8.84 -9.22
N PRO A 29 -5.70 -7.94 -8.26
CA PRO A 29 -6.37 -6.63 -8.39
C PRO A 29 -5.46 -5.40 -8.65
N PHE A 30 -4.15 -5.59 -8.81
CA PHE A 30 -3.18 -4.51 -8.94
C PHE A 30 -3.26 -3.74 -10.27
N ASP A 31 -3.80 -4.37 -11.30
CA ASP A 31 -4.07 -3.79 -12.63
C ASP A 31 -4.98 -2.54 -12.61
N ARG A 32 -5.77 -2.37 -11.55
CA ARG A 32 -6.64 -1.20 -11.31
C ARG A 32 -5.91 -0.01 -10.68
N THR A 33 -4.63 -0.17 -10.34
CA THR A 33 -3.81 0.86 -9.71
C THR A 33 -3.29 1.86 -10.75
N LEU A 34 -3.40 3.15 -10.44
CA LEU A 34 -2.71 4.19 -11.20
C LEU A 34 -1.27 4.31 -10.66
N TRP A 35 -0.35 3.65 -11.33
CA TRP A 35 1.06 3.60 -10.93
C TRP A 35 1.76 4.94 -11.13
N ASN A 36 2.60 5.27 -10.15
CA ASN A 36 3.35 6.52 -9.99
C ASN A 36 4.82 6.17 -9.72
N ASP A 37 5.37 5.34 -10.60
CA ASP A 37 6.68 4.71 -10.46
C ASP A 37 7.80 5.71 -10.74
N ALA A 38 8.10 6.54 -9.75
CA ALA A 38 9.17 7.51 -9.82
C ALA A 38 10.55 6.90 -9.52
N GLU A 39 10.60 5.71 -8.91
CA GLU A 39 11.83 5.14 -8.34
C GLU A 39 12.01 3.65 -8.68
N PRO A 40 13.24 3.19 -8.96
CA PRO A 40 13.52 1.76 -9.13
C PRO A 40 13.34 0.98 -7.82
N GLY A 41 12.74 -0.22 -7.90
CA GLY A 41 12.62 -1.16 -6.78
C GLY A 41 11.33 -1.02 -5.96
N LEU A 42 10.80 0.20 -5.78
CA LEU A 42 9.56 0.45 -5.04
C LEU A 42 8.47 0.99 -5.98
N ARG A 43 7.40 0.22 -6.17
CA ARG A 43 6.25 0.64 -6.97
C ARG A 43 5.27 1.37 -6.07
N THR A 44 4.89 2.59 -6.44
CA THR A 44 3.88 3.36 -5.68
C THR A 44 2.77 3.78 -6.59
N GLY A 45 1.55 3.76 -6.11
CA GLY A 45 0.39 4.08 -6.93
C GLY A 45 -0.76 4.60 -6.09
N VAL A 46 -1.83 4.95 -6.77
CA VAL A 46 -3.08 5.34 -6.12
C VAL A 46 -4.21 4.52 -6.68
N LEU A 47 -5.14 4.15 -5.81
CA LEU A 47 -6.42 3.59 -6.25
C LEU A 47 -7.38 4.76 -6.50
N PRO A 48 -8.01 4.84 -7.68
CA PRO A 48 -8.97 5.90 -7.96
C PRO A 48 -10.21 5.76 -7.05
N PRO A 49 -10.91 6.86 -6.74
CA PRO A 49 -12.15 6.81 -5.96
C PRO A 49 -13.19 5.89 -6.60
N GLY A 50 -13.93 5.13 -5.78
CA GLY A 50 -14.92 4.15 -6.24
C GLY A 50 -14.30 2.81 -6.68
N VAL A 51 -12.99 2.67 -6.50
CA VAL A 51 -12.23 1.43 -6.67
C VAL A 51 -11.61 0.99 -5.32
N ASP A 52 -11.59 1.88 -4.34
CA ASP A 52 -11.20 1.70 -2.93
C ASP A 52 -12.24 0.89 -2.12
N GLU A 53 -12.78 -0.16 -2.73
CA GLU A 53 -13.72 -1.06 -2.06
C GLU A 53 -12.95 -2.03 -1.16
N PRO A 54 -13.42 -2.27 0.07
CA PRO A 54 -12.77 -3.21 0.99
C PRO A 54 -12.51 -4.59 0.37
N ASP A 55 -13.37 -5.08 -0.53
CA ASP A 55 -13.16 -6.33 -1.26
C ASP A 55 -11.91 -6.30 -2.16
N LEU A 56 -11.65 -5.18 -2.86
CA LEU A 56 -10.47 -5.04 -3.70
C LEU A 56 -9.19 -5.08 -2.87
N LEU A 57 -9.20 -4.34 -1.76
CA LEU A 57 -8.08 -4.28 -0.83
C LEU A 57 -7.81 -5.63 -0.18
N GLY A 58 -8.87 -6.36 0.17
CA GLY A 58 -8.77 -7.73 0.61
C GLY A 58 -8.12 -8.64 -0.43
N ALA A 59 -8.54 -8.54 -1.69
CA ALA A 59 -7.92 -9.29 -2.79
C ALA A 59 -6.44 -8.91 -2.98
N MET A 60 -6.04 -7.65 -2.80
CA MET A 60 -4.64 -7.23 -2.93
C MET A 60 -3.76 -7.91 -1.89
N VAL A 61 -4.24 -8.00 -0.65
CA VAL A 61 -3.53 -8.68 0.43
C VAL A 61 -3.40 -10.18 0.15
N GLU A 62 -4.44 -10.81 -0.36
CA GLU A 62 -4.42 -12.24 -0.73
C GLU A 62 -3.46 -12.53 -1.88
N THR A 63 -3.51 -11.75 -2.96
CA THR A 63 -2.59 -11.91 -4.10
C THR A 63 -1.13 -11.77 -3.68
N VAL A 64 -0.82 -10.81 -2.79
CA VAL A 64 0.51 -10.67 -2.21
C VAL A 64 0.89 -11.91 -1.39
N ARG A 65 -0.01 -12.39 -0.54
CA ARG A 65 0.22 -13.60 0.27
C ARG A 65 0.51 -14.82 -0.60
N GLU A 66 -0.23 -15.01 -1.68
CA GLU A 66 -0.04 -16.12 -2.62
C GLU A 66 1.30 -16.03 -3.36
N ALA A 67 1.65 -14.84 -3.86
CA ALA A 67 2.93 -14.59 -4.52
C ALA A 67 4.14 -14.93 -3.61
N LEU A 68 4.00 -14.68 -2.31
CA LEU A 68 5.01 -15.04 -1.31
C LEU A 68 5.06 -16.54 -1.03
N CYS A 69 3.91 -17.20 -0.89
CA CYS A 69 3.84 -18.66 -0.76
C CYS A 69 4.49 -19.39 -1.95
N ALA A 70 4.49 -18.76 -3.14
CA ALA A 70 5.14 -19.27 -4.34
C ALA A 70 6.67 -19.09 -4.36
N GLY A 71 7.29 -18.58 -3.30
CA GLY A 71 8.75 -18.36 -3.21
C GLY A 71 9.20 -16.96 -3.61
N GLY A 72 8.30 -15.97 -3.56
CA GLY A 72 8.66 -14.56 -3.71
C GLY A 72 9.65 -14.12 -2.62
N GLY A 73 10.58 -13.24 -3.00
CA GLY A 73 11.50 -12.59 -2.05
C GLY A 73 10.79 -11.70 -1.03
N PRO A 74 11.53 -10.98 -0.17
CA PRO A 74 10.94 -10.15 0.87
C PRO A 74 10.04 -9.05 0.28
N LEU A 75 8.76 -9.03 0.66
CA LEU A 75 7.72 -8.18 0.08
C LEU A 75 7.06 -7.32 1.16
N VAL A 76 6.92 -6.02 0.88
CA VAL A 76 6.16 -5.08 1.71
C VAL A 76 4.96 -4.53 0.94
N LEU A 77 3.76 -4.79 1.41
CA LEU A 77 2.53 -4.14 0.93
C LEU A 77 2.13 -3.06 1.93
N ALA A 78 2.17 -1.80 1.53
CA ALA A 78 1.74 -0.66 2.33
C ALA A 78 0.47 -0.02 1.75
N LEU A 79 -0.61 -0.03 2.52
CA LEU A 79 -1.90 0.54 2.14
C LEU A 79 -2.26 1.68 3.10
N HIS A 80 -2.54 2.86 2.56
CA HIS A 80 -2.87 4.03 3.38
C HIS A 80 -3.94 4.91 2.75
N GLU A 81 -5.01 5.14 3.49
CA GLU A 81 -5.98 6.18 3.13
C GLU A 81 -5.36 7.56 3.39
N GLY A 82 -5.19 8.37 2.36
CA GLY A 82 -4.52 9.67 2.49
C GLY A 82 -4.62 10.51 1.24
N LEU A 83 -4.36 11.82 1.40
CA LEU A 83 -4.47 12.76 0.30
C LEU A 83 -3.37 12.52 -0.75
N ALA A 84 -3.80 12.39 -2.00
CA ALA A 84 -2.95 12.47 -3.17
C ALA A 84 -3.56 13.42 -4.21
N SER A 85 -2.70 14.08 -4.98
CA SER A 85 -3.07 15.03 -6.04
C SER A 85 -2.24 14.72 -7.29
N LEU A 86 -2.87 14.80 -8.46
CA LEU A 86 -2.18 14.69 -9.75
C LEU A 86 -1.64 16.07 -10.15
N VAL A 87 -0.32 16.23 -10.13
CA VAL A 87 0.39 17.46 -10.49
C VAL A 87 1.42 17.12 -11.56
N ASP A 88 1.33 17.79 -12.71
CA ASP A 88 2.24 17.61 -13.85
C ASP A 88 2.39 16.13 -14.28
N GLY A 89 1.27 15.40 -14.30
CA GLY A 89 1.24 13.98 -14.69
C GLY A 89 1.77 13.01 -13.63
N GLN A 90 2.13 13.49 -12.44
CA GLN A 90 2.59 12.67 -11.32
C GLN A 90 1.69 12.81 -10.10
N PHE A 91 1.46 11.71 -9.40
CA PHE A 91 0.77 11.80 -8.12
C PHE A 91 1.72 12.26 -7.01
N ARG A 92 1.26 13.17 -6.16
CA ARG A 92 2.00 13.74 -5.03
C ARG A 92 1.08 13.92 -3.83
N GLY A 93 1.65 13.98 -2.63
CA GLY A 93 0.90 14.27 -1.41
C GLY A 93 1.26 13.35 -0.24
N PRO A 94 0.75 13.67 0.95
CA PRO A 94 1.13 13.00 2.20
C PRO A 94 0.77 11.52 2.21
N GLY A 95 -0.29 11.10 1.50
CA GLY A 95 -0.64 9.68 1.40
C GLY A 95 0.44 8.87 0.68
N LEU A 96 0.94 9.40 -0.45
CA LEU A 96 2.02 8.78 -1.23
C LEU A 96 3.36 8.79 -0.49
N GLU A 97 3.66 9.88 0.21
CA GLU A 97 4.86 9.96 1.06
C GLU A 97 4.81 8.91 2.17
N THR A 98 3.67 8.75 2.83
CA THR A 98 3.47 7.75 3.89
C THR A 98 3.69 6.33 3.39
N VAL A 99 3.08 5.94 2.26
CA VAL A 99 3.24 4.57 1.73
C VAL A 99 4.64 4.32 1.21
N ARG A 100 5.32 5.32 0.62
CA ARG A 100 6.76 5.19 0.27
C ARG A 100 7.60 4.96 1.50
N ASP A 101 7.30 5.71 2.56
CA ASP A 101 8.01 5.62 3.81
C ASP A 101 7.89 4.26 4.47
N LEU A 102 6.70 3.66 4.38
CA LEU A 102 6.37 2.31 4.83
C LEU A 102 6.96 1.21 3.95
N GLY A 103 6.89 1.37 2.63
CA GLY A 103 7.48 0.41 1.67
C GLY A 103 8.99 0.28 1.82
N ARG A 104 9.67 1.34 2.28
CA ARG A 104 11.12 1.31 2.57
C ARG A 104 11.46 0.82 3.98
N ALA A 105 10.48 0.63 4.86
CA ALA A 105 10.74 0.17 6.20
C ALA A 105 11.26 -1.28 6.17
N ARG A 106 12.18 -1.61 7.08
CA ARG A 106 12.72 -2.96 7.18
C ARG A 106 11.92 -3.74 8.21
N PHE A 107 11.31 -4.81 7.76
CA PHE A 107 10.58 -5.74 8.61
C PHE A 107 11.42 -7.01 8.78
N ALA A 108 11.39 -7.60 9.98
CA ALA A 108 12.04 -8.89 10.21
C ALA A 108 11.36 -10.03 9.44
N SER A 109 10.06 -9.90 9.17
CA SER A 109 9.31 -10.87 8.36
C SER A 109 9.59 -10.68 6.87
N PRO A 110 9.78 -11.78 6.10
CA PRO A 110 9.90 -11.71 4.64
C PRO A 110 8.59 -11.25 3.97
N CYS A 111 7.47 -11.24 4.68
CA CYS A 111 6.24 -10.62 4.22
C CYS A 111 5.72 -9.67 5.27
N SER A 112 5.52 -8.41 4.91
CA SER A 112 4.88 -7.45 5.78
C SER A 112 3.78 -6.70 5.05
N VAL A 113 2.58 -6.74 5.62
CA VAL A 113 1.45 -5.95 5.17
C VAL A 113 1.22 -4.86 6.20
N VAL A 114 1.39 -3.61 5.81
CA VAL A 114 1.12 -2.45 6.65
C VAL A 114 -0.11 -1.74 6.12
N ILE A 115 -1.10 -1.58 6.99
CA ILE A 115 -2.40 -1.03 6.65
C ILE A 115 -2.67 0.11 7.62
N SER A 116 -3.10 1.27 7.12
CA SER A 116 -3.55 2.36 7.99
C SER A 116 -4.70 1.91 8.89
N GLY A 117 -4.75 2.39 10.13
CA GLY A 117 -5.72 1.89 11.13
C GLY A 117 -7.18 1.96 10.68
N ARG A 118 -7.61 3.04 10.03
CA ARG A 118 -8.98 3.15 9.50
C ARG A 118 -9.29 2.09 8.46
N LEU A 119 -8.39 1.92 7.49
CA LEU A 119 -8.52 0.90 6.44
C LEU A 119 -8.51 -0.53 7.02
N PHE A 120 -7.74 -0.76 8.08
CA PHE A 120 -7.74 -2.04 8.80
C PHE A 120 -9.10 -2.32 9.46
N GLU A 121 -9.72 -1.31 10.09
CA GLU A 121 -11.06 -1.46 10.68
C GLU A 121 -12.11 -1.74 9.60
N ASP A 122 -12.04 -1.06 8.45
CA ASP A 122 -12.93 -1.30 7.31
C ASP A 122 -12.79 -2.73 6.75
N LEU A 123 -11.54 -3.21 6.61
CA LEU A 123 -11.26 -4.57 6.18
C LEU A 123 -11.67 -5.63 7.21
N ARG A 124 -11.54 -5.34 8.50
CA ARG A 124 -11.98 -6.23 9.59
C ARG A 124 -13.51 -6.34 9.64
N ALA A 125 -14.22 -5.28 9.25
CA ALA A 125 -15.67 -5.27 9.20
C ALA A 125 -16.24 -6.11 8.04
N LEU A 126 -15.42 -6.47 7.05
CA LEU A 126 -15.80 -7.49 6.09
C LEU A 126 -15.84 -8.83 6.81
N GLU A 127 -17.03 -9.42 6.95
CA GLU A 127 -17.27 -10.74 7.56
C GLU A 127 -16.73 -11.91 6.71
N ARG A 128 -15.54 -11.75 6.12
CA ARG A 128 -14.86 -12.69 5.25
C ARG A 128 -13.47 -12.98 5.82
N PRO A 129 -12.92 -14.20 5.64
CA PRO A 129 -11.62 -14.59 6.21
C PRO A 129 -10.41 -13.98 5.47
N VAL A 130 -10.56 -12.80 4.84
CA VAL A 130 -9.58 -12.22 3.92
C VAL A 130 -8.34 -11.69 4.66
N LEU A 131 -8.51 -11.30 5.92
CA LEU A 131 -7.41 -10.93 6.79
C LEU A 131 -7.37 -11.88 7.99
N PRO A 132 -6.26 -12.55 8.26
CA PRO A 132 -6.05 -13.19 9.55
C PRO A 132 -5.79 -12.08 10.59
N VAL A 133 -6.86 -11.41 11.03
CA VAL A 133 -6.85 -10.22 11.93
C VAL A 133 -5.96 -10.44 13.14
N GLN A 134 -5.96 -11.65 13.69
CA GLN A 134 -5.11 -12.09 14.81
C GLN A 134 -3.59 -12.01 14.56
N ARG A 135 -3.17 -11.91 13.29
CA ARG A 135 -1.76 -11.74 12.89
C ARG A 135 -1.36 -10.28 12.70
N PHE A 136 -2.33 -9.36 12.67
CA PHE A 136 -2.04 -7.93 12.62
C PHE A 136 -1.78 -7.39 14.02
N ARG A 137 -0.84 -6.46 14.12
CA ARG A 137 -0.54 -5.74 15.36
C ARG A 137 -0.53 -4.25 15.11
N PRO A 138 -1.11 -3.45 16.02
CA PRO A 138 -1.09 -2.00 15.88
C PRO A 138 0.35 -1.49 15.99
N VAL A 139 0.72 -0.58 15.10
CA VAL A 139 2.02 0.11 15.11
C VAL A 139 1.75 1.61 15.21
N THR A 140 2.44 2.31 16.10
CA THR A 140 2.35 3.77 16.21
C THR A 140 3.24 4.43 15.16
N VAL A 141 2.98 5.71 14.84
CA VAL A 141 3.84 6.48 13.92
C VAL A 141 5.31 6.51 14.38
N GLY A 142 5.55 6.60 15.70
CA GLY A 142 6.88 6.47 16.29
C GLY A 142 7.48 5.06 16.14
N GLY A 143 6.65 4.02 16.18
CA GLY A 143 7.05 2.64 15.90
C GLY A 143 7.51 2.44 14.46
N VAL A 144 6.81 3.03 13.48
CA VAL A 144 7.23 2.99 12.07
C VAL A 144 8.60 3.67 11.87
N ALA A 145 8.82 4.82 12.52
CA ALA A 145 10.11 5.50 12.45
C ALA A 145 11.25 4.65 13.08
N ALA A 146 10.97 3.94 14.17
CA ALA A 146 11.94 3.03 14.79
C ALA A 146 12.28 1.81 13.90
N MET A 147 11.30 1.28 13.14
CA MET A 147 11.49 0.20 12.17
C MET A 147 12.42 0.56 11.01
N ARG A 148 12.63 1.85 10.76
CA ARG A 148 13.61 2.34 9.76
C ARG A 148 15.05 2.21 10.26
N ALA A 149 15.25 2.39 11.57
CA ALA A 149 16.58 2.40 12.18
C ALA A 149 17.07 0.99 12.52
N HIS A 150 16.16 0.13 12.98
CA HIS A 150 16.43 -1.27 13.28
C HIS A 150 15.23 -2.12 12.84
N PRO A 151 15.44 -3.27 12.16
CA PRO A 151 14.35 -4.23 11.99
C PRO A 151 13.85 -4.58 13.39
N LEU A 152 12.55 -4.41 13.64
CA LEU A 152 11.98 -4.90 14.89
C LEU A 152 12.10 -6.43 14.87
N ASP A 153 12.93 -6.99 15.76
CA ASP A 153 12.88 -8.39 16.13
C ASP A 153 11.52 -8.63 16.80
N TRP A 154 10.55 -8.99 15.98
CA TRP A 154 9.24 -9.36 16.44
C TRP A 154 9.15 -10.88 16.47
N PRO A 155 8.81 -11.50 17.60
CA PRO A 155 8.66 -12.95 17.71
C PRO A 155 7.51 -13.49 16.85
#